data_AF-A0A6C0LE93-F1
#
_entry.id   AF-A0A6C0LE93-F1
#
_cell.length_a   1.000
_cell.length_b   1.000
_cell.length_c   1.000
_cell.angle_alpha   90.00
_cell.angle_beta   90.00
_cell.angle_gamma   90.00
#
_symmetry.space_group_name_H-M   'P 1'
#
loop_
_entity.id
_entity.type
_entity.pdbx_description
1 polymer ?
#
loop_
_entity_poly.entity_id
_entity_poly.type
_entity_poly.pdbx_seq_one_letter_code
_entity_poly.pdbx_strand_id
1 'polypeptide(L)'
;MLFVSIGIDCDVANFLNKYNLRKVSLPFDWNVSYSGVSKCIENDFKNFTEPLSKERINTYDIYFHHDFLEDSKEPEEKEKFHRRCVRLMNLFDTAQNTGEYILFIRKGHLHYHHEEQNEKYKDITDDTEDAKRLDKVLRSKYPLLKYKIIVLLGCTTCFTKDTVCPDDDTPPTIDVYNNVSGKFEERLLNIVITEIREHS
;
A
#
# COMPACT_ATOMS: atom_id res chain seq x y z
N MET A 1 14.37 10.81 -0.73
CA MET A 1 13.46 9.71 -1.07
C MET A 1 12.60 9.37 0.14
N LEU A 2 11.31 9.14 -0.11
CA LEU A 2 10.32 8.71 0.87
C LEU A 2 9.83 7.30 0.52
N PHE A 3 9.59 6.48 1.54
CA PHE A 3 9.03 5.14 1.37
C PHE A 3 7.61 5.12 1.93
N VAL A 4 6.67 4.58 1.16
CA VAL A 4 5.25 4.49 1.55
C VAL A 4 4.78 3.06 1.37
N SER A 5 4.40 2.41 2.48
CA SER A 5 3.66 1.15 2.44
C SER A 5 2.23 1.41 1.92
N ILE A 6 1.71 0.51 1.09
CA ILE A 6 0.34 0.56 0.56
C ILE A 6 -0.41 -0.78 0.75
N GLY A 7 -0.27 -1.37 1.95
CA GLY A 7 -0.82 -2.69 2.33
C GLY A 7 -0.31 -3.83 1.44
N ILE A 8 -0.97 -4.99 1.31
CA ILE A 8 -2.11 -5.60 2.04
C ILE A 8 -1.72 -6.17 3.41
N ASP A 9 -0.48 -5.96 3.84
CA ASP A 9 0.09 -6.56 5.04
C ASP A 9 1.05 -5.57 5.73
N CYS A 10 1.28 -5.76 7.03
CA CYS A 10 2.17 -4.94 7.85
C CYS A 10 3.65 -5.21 7.54
N ASP A 11 3.97 -6.26 6.79
CA ASP A 11 5.34 -6.68 6.46
C ASP A 11 6.18 -5.60 5.78
N VAL A 12 5.59 -4.77 4.91
CA VAL A 12 6.31 -3.64 4.30
C VAL A 12 6.69 -2.62 5.37
N ALA A 13 5.78 -2.27 6.27
CA ALA A 13 6.08 -1.33 7.35
C ALA A 13 7.11 -1.89 8.34
N ASN A 14 7.03 -3.18 8.66
CA ASN A 14 8.03 -3.90 9.44
C ASN A 14 9.41 -3.86 8.78
N PHE A 15 9.48 -4.15 7.48
CA PHE A 15 10.70 -4.07 6.68
C PHE A 15 11.30 -2.64 6.73
N LEU A 16 10.50 -1.62 6.42
CA LEU A 16 10.97 -0.24 6.40
C LEU A 16 11.44 0.23 7.79
N ASN A 17 10.80 -0.27 8.86
CA ASN A 17 11.23 0.00 10.23
C ASN A 17 12.56 -0.70 10.57
N LYS A 18 12.70 -1.99 10.22
CA LYS A 18 13.89 -2.80 10.46
C LYS A 18 15.15 -2.19 9.84
N TYR A 19 15.04 -1.64 8.63
CA TYR A 19 16.15 -1.01 7.90
C TYR A 19 16.25 0.50 8.11
N ASN A 20 15.51 1.09 9.05
CA ASN A 20 15.51 2.53 9.35
C ASN A 20 15.19 3.43 8.13
N LEU A 21 14.33 2.94 7.24
CA LEU A 21 13.85 3.65 6.04
C LEU A 21 12.53 4.39 6.30
N ARG A 22 11.78 3.96 7.33
CA ARG A 22 10.51 4.57 7.75
C ARG A 22 10.78 5.79 8.64
N LYS A 23 10.55 6.99 8.09
CA LYS A 23 10.71 8.25 8.84
C LYS A 23 9.53 8.56 9.78
N VAL A 24 8.33 8.15 9.39
CA VAL A 24 7.07 8.49 10.08
C VAL A 24 6.06 7.35 9.92
N SER A 25 5.07 7.31 10.80
CA SER A 25 3.92 6.41 10.63
C SER A 25 2.92 6.96 9.62
N LEU A 26 2.47 6.13 8.68
CA LEU A 26 1.56 6.46 7.59
C LEU A 26 0.26 5.65 7.70
N PRO A 27 -0.80 6.03 6.96
CA PRO A 27 -2.13 5.44 7.09
C PRO A 27 -2.14 3.93 6.89
N PHE A 28 -1.34 3.41 5.95
CA PHE A 28 -1.39 2.01 5.51
C PHE A 28 -0.32 1.10 6.12
N ASP A 29 0.39 1.56 7.16
CA ASP A 29 1.49 0.78 7.74
C ASP A 29 1.02 -0.46 8.53
N TRP A 30 -0.19 -0.40 9.10
CA TRP A 30 -0.67 -1.38 10.09
C TRP A 30 -2.11 -1.82 9.79
N ASN A 31 -2.49 -1.83 8.52
CA ASN A 31 -3.79 -2.32 8.07
C ASN A 31 -3.68 -3.18 6.82
N VAL A 32 -4.75 -3.92 6.57
CA VAL A 32 -4.90 -4.80 5.43
C VAL A 32 -5.77 -4.06 4.41
N SER A 33 -5.15 -3.57 3.34
CA SER A 33 -5.85 -2.85 2.26
C SER A 33 -6.07 -3.78 1.07
N TYR A 34 -7.27 -4.36 0.95
CA TYR A 34 -7.56 -5.31 -0.13
C TYR A 34 -7.53 -4.63 -1.51
N SER A 35 -8.22 -3.49 -1.67
CA SER A 35 -8.24 -2.71 -2.95
C SER A 35 -8.55 -1.22 -2.77
N GLY A 36 -8.35 -0.69 -1.56
CA GLY A 36 -8.89 0.60 -1.13
C GLY A 36 -7.99 1.82 -1.31
N VAL A 37 -6.69 1.60 -1.49
CA VAL A 37 -5.67 2.66 -1.37
C VAL A 37 -5.93 3.81 -2.35
N SER A 38 -6.19 3.47 -3.62
CA SER A 38 -6.49 4.44 -4.67
C SER A 38 -7.73 5.29 -4.32
N LYS A 39 -8.82 4.67 -3.87
CA LYS A 39 -10.06 5.35 -3.45
C LYS A 39 -9.85 6.28 -2.25
N CYS A 40 -9.05 5.83 -1.27
CA CYS A 40 -8.71 6.65 -0.11
C CYS A 40 -7.96 7.92 -0.52
N ILE A 41 -6.98 7.82 -1.41
CA ILE A 41 -6.21 8.98 -1.89
C ILE A 41 -7.06 9.88 -2.78
N GLU A 42 -7.87 9.28 -3.68
CA GLU A 42 -8.77 10.01 -4.58
C GLU A 42 -9.72 10.93 -3.79
N ASN A 43 -10.28 10.42 -2.69
CA ASN A 43 -11.23 11.15 -1.85
C ASN A 43 -10.61 11.86 -0.64
N ASP A 44 -9.30 12.15 -0.66
CA ASP A 44 -8.59 12.88 0.42
C ASP A 44 -8.74 12.25 1.81
N PHE A 45 -8.84 10.92 1.85
CA PHE A 45 -9.07 10.14 3.08
C PHE A 45 -10.32 10.57 3.86
N LYS A 46 -11.28 11.25 3.20
CA LYS A 46 -12.59 11.50 3.81
C LYS A 46 -13.16 10.17 4.26
N ASN A 47 -13.66 10.11 5.49
CA ASN A 47 -14.32 8.93 6.01
C ASN A 47 -13.39 7.70 6.10
N PHE A 48 -12.07 7.91 6.25
CA PHE A 48 -11.11 6.79 6.30
C PHE A 48 -11.38 5.81 7.45
N THR A 49 -11.85 6.31 8.59
CA THR A 49 -12.17 5.51 9.79
C THR A 49 -13.66 5.43 10.07
N GLU A 50 -14.53 5.80 9.13
CA GLU A 50 -15.98 5.79 9.36
C GLU A 50 -16.81 5.76 8.06
N PRO A 51 -17.92 5.03 7.99
CA PRO A 51 -18.34 4.01 8.95
C PRO A 51 -17.41 2.79 8.92
N LEU A 52 -17.30 2.09 10.05
CA LEU A 52 -16.63 0.80 10.15
C LEU A 52 -17.67 -0.32 10.31
N SER A 53 -17.43 -1.46 9.66
CA SER A 53 -18.17 -2.69 9.94
C SER A 53 -17.82 -3.25 11.33
N LYS A 54 -18.54 -4.29 11.78
CA LYS A 54 -18.20 -5.01 13.04
C LYS A 54 -16.80 -5.62 12.98
N GLU A 55 -16.36 -5.98 11.79
CA GLU A 55 -15.04 -6.51 11.47
C GLU A 55 -13.98 -5.40 11.34
N ARG A 56 -14.34 -4.14 11.62
CA ARG A 56 -13.43 -2.98 11.59
C ARG A 56 -12.89 -2.72 10.19
N ILE A 57 -13.78 -2.82 9.20
CA ILE A 57 -13.49 -2.56 7.80
C ILE A 57 -14.21 -1.30 7.37
N ASN A 58 -13.51 -0.35 6.75
CA ASN A 58 -14.15 0.85 6.20
C ASN A 58 -14.82 0.57 4.83
N THR A 59 -15.48 1.59 4.29
CA THR A 59 -16.17 1.55 2.99
C THR A 59 -15.23 1.38 1.78
N TYR A 60 -13.92 1.47 2.00
CA TYR A 60 -12.88 1.29 0.99
C TYR A 60 -12.19 -0.09 1.10
N ASP A 61 -12.71 -1.00 1.92
CA ASP A 61 -12.09 -2.32 2.17
C ASP A 61 -10.68 -2.20 2.76
N ILE A 62 -10.50 -1.28 3.71
CA ILE A 62 -9.34 -1.22 4.60
C ILE A 62 -9.74 -1.87 5.92
N TYR A 63 -9.09 -2.98 6.25
CA TYR A 63 -9.28 -3.68 7.50
C TYR A 63 -8.25 -3.24 8.55
N PHE A 64 -8.75 -2.65 9.63
CA PHE A 64 -7.96 -2.22 10.78
C PHE A 64 -7.72 -3.39 11.73
N HIS A 65 -6.75 -4.25 11.36
CA HIS A 65 -6.49 -5.51 12.07
C HIS A 65 -6.14 -5.30 13.56
N HIS A 66 -5.33 -4.28 13.85
CA HIS A 66 -4.78 -4.00 15.19
C HIS A 66 -5.48 -2.87 15.96
N ASP A 67 -6.45 -2.20 15.34
CA ASP A 67 -7.10 -1.00 15.89
C ASP A 67 -8.61 -1.21 15.98
N PHE A 68 -9.31 -0.32 16.70
CA PHE A 68 -10.76 -0.34 16.91
C PHE A 68 -11.26 -1.60 17.64
N LEU A 69 -10.41 -2.17 18.50
CA LEU A 69 -10.73 -3.35 19.32
C LEU A 69 -11.65 -3.04 20.51
N GLU A 70 -11.61 -1.79 20.98
CA GLU A 70 -12.33 -1.32 22.17
C GLU A 70 -12.99 0.03 21.86
N ASP A 71 -14.30 0.13 22.04
CA ASP A 71 -15.07 1.36 21.79
C ASP A 71 -14.52 2.57 22.56
N SER A 72 -13.95 2.34 23.74
CA SER A 72 -13.34 3.38 24.58
C SER A 72 -12.13 4.06 23.94
N LYS A 73 -11.44 3.38 23.01
CA LYS A 73 -10.25 3.87 22.29
C LYS A 73 -10.58 4.47 20.93
N GLU A 74 -11.80 4.28 20.42
CA GLU A 74 -12.20 4.72 19.08
C GLU A 74 -11.87 6.20 18.81
N PRO A 75 -12.16 7.17 19.71
CA PRO A 75 -11.82 8.57 19.45
C PRO A 75 -10.31 8.83 19.26
N GLU A 76 -9.47 8.18 20.06
CA GLU A 76 -8.01 8.29 19.96
C GLU A 76 -7.50 7.67 18.65
N GLU A 77 -8.05 6.52 18.27
CA GLU A 77 -7.66 5.81 17.06
C GLU A 77 -8.10 6.53 15.79
N LYS A 78 -9.29 7.13 15.78
CA LYS A 78 -9.75 8.03 14.71
C LYS A 78 -8.78 9.20 14.54
N GLU A 79 -8.44 9.88 15.64
CA GLU A 79 -7.52 11.03 15.62
C GLU A 79 -6.10 10.61 15.19
N LYS A 80 -5.63 9.44 15.65
CA LYS A 80 -4.36 8.84 15.22
C LYS A 80 -4.32 8.63 13.70
N PHE A 81 -5.36 8.05 13.11
CA PHE A 81 -5.43 7.83 11.66
C PHE A 81 -5.63 9.13 10.89
N HIS A 82 -6.44 10.07 11.39
CA HIS A 82 -6.58 11.39 10.82
C HIS A 82 -5.22 12.09 10.66
N ARG A 83 -4.40 12.12 11.72
CA ARG A 83 -3.03 12.68 11.65
C ARG A 83 -2.14 11.96 10.64
N ARG A 84 -2.28 10.64 10.49
CA ARG A 84 -1.52 9.86 9.50
C ARG A 84 -1.95 10.21 8.07
N CYS A 85 -3.25 10.37 7.83
CA CYS A 85 -3.79 10.72 6.51
C CYS A 85 -3.35 12.12 6.09
N VAL A 86 -3.51 13.11 6.98
CA VAL A 86 -3.03 14.48 6.76
C VAL A 86 -1.52 14.49 6.48
N ARG A 87 -0.75 13.72 7.25
CA ARG A 87 0.70 13.61 7.03
C ARG A 87 1.04 13.09 5.64
N LEU A 88 0.38 12.03 5.17
CA LEU A 88 0.64 11.47 3.84
C LEU A 88 0.30 12.47 2.73
N MET A 89 -0.84 13.16 2.84
CA MET A 89 -1.22 14.21 1.88
C MET A 89 -0.18 15.34 1.84
N ASN A 90 0.25 15.83 3.00
CA ASN A 90 1.30 16.85 3.10
C ASN A 90 2.64 16.39 2.51
N LEU A 91 2.98 15.10 2.63
CA LEU A 91 4.18 14.53 1.99
C LEU A 91 4.06 14.56 0.47
N PHE A 92 2.89 14.25 -0.10
CA PHE A 92 2.66 14.35 -1.54
C PHE A 92 2.79 15.79 -2.03
N ASP A 93 2.17 16.74 -1.33
CA ASP A 93 2.26 18.16 -1.66
C ASP A 93 3.69 18.70 -1.56
N THR A 94 4.43 18.29 -0.54
CA THR A 94 5.83 18.69 -0.39
C THR A 94 6.69 18.06 -1.49
N ALA A 95 6.51 16.77 -1.76
CA ALA A 95 7.30 16.03 -2.75
C ALA A 95 7.08 16.55 -4.17
N GLN A 96 5.85 16.89 -4.57
CA GLN A 96 5.58 17.45 -5.90
C GLN A 96 6.24 18.83 -6.10
N ASN A 97 6.38 19.61 -5.03
CA ASN A 97 6.99 20.95 -5.08
C ASN A 97 8.52 20.93 -4.96
N THR A 98 9.07 19.94 -4.26
CA THR A 98 10.53 19.81 -4.03
C THR A 98 11.21 18.86 -5.00
N GLY A 99 10.43 18.03 -5.71
CA GLY A 99 10.94 16.95 -6.54
C GLY A 99 11.47 15.75 -5.75
N GLU A 100 11.16 15.64 -4.45
CA GLU A 100 11.51 14.46 -3.66
C GLU A 100 10.80 13.21 -4.21
N TYR A 101 11.57 12.15 -4.46
CA TYR A 101 11.06 10.90 -5.01
C TYR A 101 10.35 10.04 -3.96
N ILE A 102 9.19 9.47 -4.32
CA ILE A 102 8.43 8.55 -3.46
C ILE A 102 8.44 7.14 -4.03
N LEU A 103 8.86 6.15 -3.24
CA LEU A 103 8.73 4.74 -3.56
C LEU A 103 7.55 4.15 -2.80
N PHE A 104 6.47 3.83 -3.52
CA PHE A 104 5.33 3.09 -2.99
C PHE A 104 5.63 1.59 -3.07
N ILE A 105 5.34 0.85 -2.00
CA ILE A 105 5.66 -0.58 -1.92
C ILE A 105 4.41 -1.34 -1.49
N ARG A 106 4.00 -2.30 -2.31
CA ARG A 106 2.94 -3.26 -2.03
C ARG A 106 3.52 -4.66 -1.96
N LYS A 107 3.33 -5.32 -0.82
CA LYS A 107 3.34 -6.79 -0.78
C LYS A 107 1.97 -7.21 -1.29
N GLY A 108 1.93 -7.83 -2.46
CA GLY A 108 0.70 -8.32 -3.07
C GLY A 108 -0.01 -9.30 -2.14
N HIS A 109 -1.29 -9.53 -2.41
CA HIS A 109 -2.07 -10.47 -1.61
C HIS A 109 -1.45 -11.87 -1.64
N LEU A 110 -1.66 -12.59 -0.54
CA LEU A 110 -1.30 -13.99 -0.33
C LEU A 110 -2.56 -14.86 -0.29
N HIS A 111 -2.38 -16.16 -0.49
CA HIS A 111 -3.48 -17.15 -0.54
C HIS A 111 -4.49 -17.00 0.60
N TYR A 112 -4.02 -16.86 1.85
CA TYR A 112 -4.90 -16.78 3.01
C TYR A 112 -5.82 -15.55 3.00
N HIS A 113 -5.47 -14.46 2.30
CA HIS A 113 -6.35 -13.29 2.23
C HIS A 113 -7.66 -13.59 1.48
N HIS A 114 -7.70 -14.63 0.62
CA HIS A 114 -8.93 -15.08 -0.01
C HIS A 114 -9.92 -15.71 0.98
N GLU A 115 -9.41 -16.22 2.09
CA GLU A 115 -10.18 -16.90 3.14
C GLU A 115 -10.57 -15.93 4.28
N GLU A 116 -9.97 -14.74 4.31
CA GLU A 116 -10.25 -13.72 5.32
C GLU A 116 -11.68 -13.18 5.22
N GLN A 117 -12.19 -12.72 6.36
CA GLN A 117 -13.50 -12.08 6.49
C GLN A 117 -14.65 -12.94 5.95
N ASN A 118 -14.63 -14.24 6.27
CA ASN A 118 -15.61 -15.23 5.80
C ASN A 118 -15.70 -15.28 4.28
N GLU A 119 -14.54 -15.36 3.60
CA GLU A 119 -14.42 -15.40 2.13
C GLU A 119 -14.97 -14.17 1.40
N LYS A 120 -15.22 -13.04 2.09
CA LYS A 120 -15.64 -11.78 1.45
C LYS A 120 -14.65 -11.38 0.33
N TYR A 121 -13.37 -11.69 0.53
CA TYR A 121 -12.30 -11.37 -0.40
C TYR A 121 -11.83 -12.58 -1.20
N LYS A 122 -12.71 -13.56 -1.46
CA LYS A 122 -12.39 -14.67 -2.37
C LYS A 122 -11.93 -14.20 -3.75
N ASP A 123 -12.51 -13.11 -4.25
CA ASP A 123 -12.18 -12.51 -5.54
C ASP A 123 -11.49 -11.14 -5.33
N ILE A 124 -10.28 -11.14 -4.76
CA ILE A 124 -9.47 -9.92 -4.58
C ILE A 124 -9.16 -9.31 -5.95
N THR A 125 -9.23 -7.98 -6.05
CA THR A 125 -8.71 -7.28 -7.23
C THR A 125 -7.24 -7.62 -7.41
N ASP A 126 -6.85 -7.88 -8.65
CA ASP A 126 -5.44 -8.08 -9.01
C ASP A 126 -4.56 -6.91 -8.52
N ASP A 127 -3.42 -7.23 -7.91
CA ASP A 127 -2.55 -6.21 -7.31
C ASP A 127 -1.94 -5.25 -8.34
N THR A 128 -1.73 -5.71 -9.58
CA THR A 128 -1.26 -4.88 -10.69
C THR A 128 -2.35 -3.92 -11.12
N GLU A 129 -3.59 -4.39 -11.21
CA GLU A 129 -4.74 -3.52 -11.52
C GLU A 129 -5.00 -2.48 -10.41
N ASP A 130 -4.85 -2.85 -9.14
CA ASP A 130 -4.94 -1.89 -8.03
C ASP A 130 -3.81 -0.83 -8.11
N ALA A 131 -2.59 -1.25 -8.47
CA ALA A 131 -1.47 -0.34 -8.72
C ALA A 131 -1.74 0.61 -9.90
N LYS A 132 -2.27 0.11 -11.02
CA LYS A 132 -2.65 0.94 -12.19
C LYS A 132 -3.72 1.98 -11.81
N ARG A 133 -4.68 1.63 -10.96
CA ARG A 133 -5.68 2.58 -10.42
C ARG A 133 -5.01 3.65 -9.56
N LEU A 134 -4.07 3.26 -8.69
CA LEU A 134 -3.31 4.19 -7.86
C LEU A 134 -2.48 5.15 -8.72
N ASP A 135 -1.76 4.64 -9.72
CA ASP A 135 -0.98 5.46 -10.67
C ASP A 135 -1.86 6.53 -11.34
N LYS A 136 -3.04 6.13 -11.82
CA LYS A 136 -4.01 7.06 -12.43
C LYS A 136 -4.43 8.18 -11.47
N VAL A 137 -4.75 7.84 -10.22
CA VAL A 137 -5.13 8.83 -9.18
C VAL A 137 -3.96 9.77 -8.87
N LEU A 138 -2.75 9.22 -8.69
CA LEU A 138 -1.56 10.02 -8.39
C LEU A 138 -1.21 10.99 -9.53
N ARG A 139 -1.25 10.53 -10.80
CA ARG A 139 -1.02 11.41 -11.96
C ARG A 139 -2.07 12.51 -12.07
N SER A 140 -3.32 12.20 -11.73
CA SER A 140 -4.41 13.18 -11.81
C SER A 140 -4.35 14.23 -10.69
N LYS A 141 -4.07 13.82 -9.44
CA LYS A 141 -4.08 14.72 -8.28
C LYS A 141 -2.74 15.41 -8.02
N TYR A 142 -1.63 14.75 -8.34
CA TYR A 142 -0.28 15.20 -8.06
C TYR A 142 0.58 15.11 -9.34
N PRO A 143 0.29 15.92 -10.38
CA PRO A 143 0.87 15.76 -11.72
C PRO A 143 2.39 15.94 -11.79
N LEU A 144 2.99 16.60 -10.79
CA LEU A 144 4.44 16.81 -10.69
C LEU A 144 5.13 15.82 -9.73
N LEU A 145 4.37 14.91 -9.10
CA LEU A 145 4.92 13.94 -8.17
C LEU A 145 5.85 12.97 -8.90
N LYS A 146 7.08 12.84 -8.41
CA LYS A 146 8.02 11.83 -8.88
C LYS A 146 7.90 10.60 -8.00
N TYR A 147 7.51 9.48 -8.60
CA TYR A 147 7.30 8.25 -7.84
C TYR A 147 7.45 7.00 -8.70
N LYS A 148 7.54 5.88 -7.99
CA LYS A 148 7.39 4.54 -8.55
C LYS A 148 6.63 3.64 -7.58
N ILE A 149 5.85 2.72 -8.13
CA ILE A 149 5.06 1.73 -7.39
C ILE A 149 5.70 0.36 -7.62
N ILE A 150 6.11 -0.27 -6.53
CA ILE A 150 6.66 -1.62 -6.54
C ILE A 150 5.58 -2.58 -6.05
N VAL A 151 5.23 -3.57 -6.86
CA VAL A 151 4.29 -4.64 -6.50
C VAL A 151 5.04 -5.97 -6.46
N LEU A 152 5.04 -6.64 -5.30
CA LEU A 152 5.59 -7.99 -5.17
C LEU A 152 4.44 -9.00 -5.07
N LEU A 153 4.16 -9.72 -6.15
CA LEU A 153 3.09 -10.72 -6.20
C LEU A 153 3.46 -11.95 -5.37
N GLY A 154 2.57 -12.42 -4.50
CA GLY A 154 2.83 -13.56 -3.62
C GLY A 154 1.74 -14.63 -3.60
N CYS A 155 0.57 -14.39 -4.20
CA CYS A 155 -0.55 -15.31 -4.13
C CYS A 155 -0.33 -16.56 -5.01
N THR A 156 -0.32 -17.73 -4.40
CA THR A 156 -0.22 -19.03 -5.08
C THR A 156 -1.53 -19.45 -5.77
N THR A 157 -2.66 -18.80 -5.47
CA THR A 157 -3.93 -19.03 -6.18
C THR A 157 -4.00 -18.23 -7.47
N CYS A 158 -3.61 -16.96 -7.42
CA CYS A 158 -3.74 -16.05 -8.56
C CYS A 158 -2.56 -16.13 -9.52
N PHE A 159 -1.38 -16.53 -9.01
CA PHE A 159 -0.15 -16.52 -9.78
C PHE A 159 0.62 -17.83 -9.63
N THR A 160 1.42 -18.13 -10.64
CA THR A 160 2.37 -19.24 -10.63
C THR A 160 3.79 -18.68 -10.65
N LYS A 161 4.80 -19.51 -10.37
CA LYS A 161 6.21 -19.11 -10.49
C LYS A 161 6.60 -18.64 -11.90
N ASP A 162 5.83 -19.04 -12.92
CA ASP A 162 6.08 -18.76 -14.33
C ASP A 162 5.22 -17.59 -14.85
N THR A 163 4.40 -16.97 -13.99
CA THR A 163 3.65 -15.76 -14.34
C THR A 163 4.62 -14.66 -14.75
N VAL A 164 4.43 -14.15 -15.97
CA VAL A 164 5.23 -13.06 -16.56
C VAL A 164 4.69 -11.72 -16.07
N CYS A 165 5.59 -10.86 -15.58
CA CYS A 165 5.26 -9.51 -15.12
C CYS A 165 6.43 -8.55 -15.44
N PRO A 166 6.15 -7.25 -15.68
CA PRO A 166 4.82 -6.68 -15.87
C PRO A 166 4.17 -7.10 -17.21
N ASP A 167 2.88 -6.82 -17.37
CA ASP A 167 2.20 -6.92 -18.68
C ASP A 167 2.54 -5.70 -19.57
N ASP A 168 2.27 -5.80 -20.87
CA ASP A 168 2.57 -4.74 -21.86
C ASP A 168 1.82 -3.42 -21.56
N ASP A 169 0.76 -3.49 -20.75
CA ASP A 169 -0.13 -2.37 -20.43
C ASP A 169 0.29 -1.66 -19.14
N THR A 170 1.32 -2.16 -18.45
CA THR A 170 1.78 -1.62 -17.17
C THR A 170 2.57 -0.32 -17.38
N PRO A 171 2.17 0.79 -16.74
CA PRO A 171 2.90 2.05 -16.83
C PRO A 171 4.35 1.93 -16.34
N PRO A 172 5.29 2.71 -16.89
CA PRO A 172 6.71 2.67 -16.49
C PRO A 172 6.97 3.14 -15.05
N THR A 173 5.96 3.72 -14.41
CA THR A 173 5.95 4.08 -12.98
C THR A 173 5.60 2.90 -12.08
N ILE A 174 5.34 1.72 -12.63
CA ILE A 174 4.96 0.53 -11.89
C ILE A 174 5.90 -0.61 -12.28
N ASP A 175 6.61 -1.15 -11.29
CA ASP A 175 7.33 -2.41 -11.45
C ASP A 175 6.58 -3.51 -10.73
N VAL A 176 6.37 -4.61 -11.43
CA VAL A 176 5.72 -5.81 -10.88
C VAL A 176 6.71 -6.95 -10.86
N TYR A 177 6.85 -7.56 -9.68
CA TYR A 177 7.76 -8.66 -9.44
C TYR A 177 6.98 -9.89 -9.01
N ASN A 178 7.08 -10.96 -9.80
CA ASN A 178 6.58 -12.27 -9.37
C ASN A 178 7.47 -12.82 -8.23
N ASN A 179 6.89 -12.94 -7.03
CA ASN A 179 7.56 -13.42 -5.82
C ASN A 179 6.82 -14.61 -5.18
N VAL A 180 6.01 -15.36 -5.94
CA VAL A 180 5.21 -16.49 -5.43
C VAL A 180 6.04 -17.56 -4.71
N SER A 181 7.28 -17.78 -5.16
CA SER A 181 8.22 -18.75 -4.55
C SER A 181 9.42 -18.10 -3.86
N GLY A 182 9.45 -16.76 -3.79
CA GLY A 182 10.60 -16.00 -3.34
C GLY A 182 10.49 -15.54 -1.89
N LYS A 183 11.63 -15.28 -1.26
CA LYS A 183 11.68 -14.63 0.06
C LYS A 183 11.38 -13.14 -0.11
N PHE A 184 10.21 -12.72 0.37
CA PHE A 184 9.73 -11.34 0.27
C PHE A 184 10.79 -10.31 0.72
N GLU A 185 11.34 -10.48 1.92
CA GLU A 185 12.31 -9.53 2.47
C GLU A 185 13.59 -9.42 1.63
N GLU A 186 14.14 -10.54 1.17
CA GLU A 186 15.36 -10.55 0.34
C GLU A 186 15.12 -9.85 -1.00
N ARG A 187 13.99 -10.14 -1.64
CA ARG A 187 13.62 -9.50 -2.90
C ARG A 187 13.42 -8.00 -2.73
N LEU A 188 12.68 -7.59 -1.70
CA LEU A 188 12.40 -6.18 -1.42
C LEU A 188 13.67 -5.42 -1.08
N LEU A 189 14.58 -6.00 -0.30
CA LEU A 189 15.87 -5.38 0.02
C LEU A 189 16.69 -5.07 -1.23
N ASN A 190 16.78 -6.02 -2.16
CA ASN A 190 17.50 -5.82 -3.42
C ASN A 190 16.88 -4.70 -4.27
N ILE A 191 15.54 -4.66 -4.37
CA ILE A 191 14.83 -3.61 -5.11
C ILE A 191 15.10 -2.24 -4.47
N VAL A 192 14.93 -2.14 -3.15
CA VAL A 192 15.10 -0.87 -2.41
C VAL A 192 16.54 -0.36 -2.51
N ILE A 193 17.55 -1.23 -2.45
CA ILE A 193 18.95 -0.82 -2.62
C ILE A 193 19.18 -0.23 -4.03
N THR A 194 18.62 -0.86 -5.07
CA THR A 194 18.72 -0.35 -6.44
C THR A 194 18.04 1.00 -6.59
N GLU A 195 16.79 1.14 -6.13
CA GLU A 195 16.04 2.40 -6.19
C GLU A 195 16.76 3.52 -5.44
N ILE A 196 17.30 3.24 -4.25
CA ILE A 196 18.13 4.21 -3.52
C ILE A 196 19.30 4.66 -4.39
N ARG A 197 20.06 3.74 -5.00
CA ARG A 197 21.23 4.11 -5.83
C ARG A 197 20.87 4.97 -7.03
N GLU A 198 19.71 4.74 -7.65
CA GLU A 198 19.26 5.48 -8.84
C GLU A 198 18.74 6.89 -8.52
N HIS A 199 18.36 7.14 -7.27
CA HIS A 199 17.66 8.35 -6.85
C HIS A 199 18.28 9.04 -5.61
N SER A 200 19.53 8.71 -5.29
CA SER A 200 20.37 9.38 -4.28
C SER A 200 21.16 10.55 -4.84
#